data_AF-A0A3N0B4B3-F1
#
_entry.id   AF-A0A3N0B4B3-F1
#
_cell.length_a   1.000
_cell.length_b   1.000
_cell.length_c   1.000
_cell.angle_alpha   90.00
_cell.angle_beta   90.00
_cell.angle_gamma   90.00
#
_symmetry.space_group_name_H-M   'P 1'
#
loop_
_entity.id
_entity.type
_entity.pdbx_description
1 polymer ?
#
loop_
_entity_poly.entity_id
_entity_poly.type
_entity_poly.pdbx_seq_one_letter_code
_entity_poly.pdbx_strand_id
1 'polypeptide(L)'
;MCRRFFTLTWDEALQAAAFVEAVSPVVSQAEWPAAVQSESGRFAPAAKTLGNSAGSEADGAQSGSIWPAVEDLSCRAQAVPGDGVLVLLGEPAGPSSSMWFRPVEMIWGYAAPWKQGGAGLVYNARIESALGKPEGMWGESVRRRRCIVPTWGFFEYHDKERVPSPKTGRPVKRPYLFGSVPRDCGSDAAARDAGAMARDARPEAAACDGASSNAAYLTLLAGIYEDGRFAVVTCEPTPDAAAVHDRVPLVLEPHEAGVWLGEGYAVLANRAGVRLRIEPARSPDAARTKAGESPDGFVRVGLGPSLSLDAARAAGADSQGEGGQLSLF
;
A
#
# COMPACT_ATOMS: atom_id res chain seq x y z
N MET A 1 -2.60 -9.75 13.46
CA MET A 1 -1.60 -9.52 12.41
C MET A 1 -2.21 -9.90 11.09
N CYS A 2 -2.15 -8.97 10.12
CA CYS A 2 -2.95 -9.03 8.92
C CYS A 2 -2.59 -10.24 8.06
N ARG A 3 -3.64 -10.98 7.71
CA ARG A 3 -3.55 -12.21 6.89
C ARG A 3 -4.49 -12.16 5.71
N ARG A 4 -5.27 -11.08 5.59
CA ARG A 4 -6.31 -10.97 4.60
C ARG A 4 -6.78 -9.53 4.43
N PHE A 5 -7.02 -9.14 3.19
CA PHE A 5 -7.65 -7.87 2.84
C PHE A 5 -8.35 -7.98 1.49
N PHE A 6 -9.24 -7.04 1.21
CA PHE A 6 -9.91 -6.91 -0.09
C PHE A 6 -8.95 -6.34 -1.14
N THR A 7 -8.94 -6.89 -2.34
CA THR A 7 -8.11 -6.37 -3.43
C THR A 7 -8.88 -5.41 -4.32
N LEU A 8 -8.14 -4.58 -5.04
CA LEU A 8 -8.67 -3.76 -6.14
C LEU A 8 -8.56 -4.52 -7.46
N THR A 9 -9.44 -4.21 -8.40
CA THR A 9 -9.21 -4.53 -9.81
C THR A 9 -8.08 -3.65 -10.39
N TRP A 10 -7.64 -3.93 -11.61
CA TRP A 10 -6.64 -3.10 -12.29
C TRP A 10 -7.12 -1.66 -12.50
N ASP A 11 -8.35 -1.48 -13.00
CA ASP A 11 -8.94 -0.16 -13.22
C ASP A 11 -9.11 0.62 -11.90
N GLU A 12 -9.48 -0.07 -10.82
CA GLU A 12 -9.55 0.52 -9.49
C GLU A 12 -8.15 0.92 -8.99
N ALA A 13 -7.13 0.12 -9.25
CA ALA A 13 -5.76 0.43 -8.87
C ALA A 13 -5.21 1.65 -9.64
N LEU A 14 -5.57 1.81 -10.92
CA LEU A 14 -5.27 3.01 -11.70
C LEU A 14 -5.98 4.25 -11.15
N GLN A 15 -7.25 4.14 -10.78
CA GLN A 15 -8.00 5.22 -10.14
C GLN A 15 -7.42 5.58 -8.76
N ALA A 16 -7.02 4.57 -7.98
CA ALA A 16 -6.35 4.77 -6.70
C ALA A 16 -5.02 5.50 -6.87
N ALA A 17 -4.22 5.13 -7.88
CA ALA A 17 -2.97 5.81 -8.19
C ALA A 17 -3.18 7.29 -8.54
N ALA A 18 -4.12 7.60 -9.43
CA ALA A 18 -4.46 8.97 -9.81
C ALA A 18 -5.00 9.79 -8.62
N PHE A 19 -5.84 9.18 -7.79
CA PHE A 19 -6.33 9.82 -6.57
C PHE A 19 -5.21 10.15 -5.59
N VAL A 20 -4.31 9.20 -5.33
CA VAL A 20 -3.17 9.40 -4.43
C VAL A 20 -2.24 10.48 -4.99
N GLU A 21 -1.96 10.48 -6.29
CA GLU A 21 -1.16 11.53 -6.94
C GLU A 21 -1.76 12.93 -6.74
N ALA A 22 -3.08 13.06 -6.87
CA ALA A 22 -3.78 14.34 -6.72
C ALA A 22 -3.74 14.92 -5.29
N VAL A 23 -3.58 14.07 -4.27
CA VAL A 23 -3.64 14.47 -2.84
C VAL A 23 -2.31 14.33 -2.11
N SER A 24 -1.30 13.71 -2.72
CA SER A 24 0.01 13.55 -2.11
C SER A 24 0.82 14.84 -2.24
N PRO A 25 1.47 15.30 -1.16
CA PRO A 25 2.29 16.48 -1.22
C PRO A 25 3.49 16.23 -2.13
N VAL A 26 3.98 17.33 -2.69
CA VAL A 26 5.24 17.41 -3.43
C VAL A 26 6.39 16.94 -2.52
N VAL A 27 7.04 15.81 -2.84
CA VAL A 27 8.18 15.27 -2.11
C VAL A 27 9.47 15.68 -2.82
N SER A 28 10.25 16.57 -2.19
CA SER A 28 11.44 17.17 -2.81
C SER A 28 12.57 16.20 -3.13
N GLN A 29 12.61 15.01 -2.52
CA GLN A 29 13.72 14.05 -2.66
C GLN A 29 13.24 12.60 -2.55
N ALA A 30 12.47 12.13 -3.52
CA ALA A 30 12.27 10.70 -3.70
C ALA A 30 13.52 10.10 -4.38
N GLU A 31 14.47 9.58 -3.61
CA GLU A 31 15.65 8.86 -4.16
C GLU A 31 15.29 7.50 -4.79
N TRP A 32 14.03 7.08 -4.70
CA TRP A 32 13.58 5.72 -5.02
C TRP A 32 12.21 5.74 -5.71
N PRO A 33 11.93 4.83 -6.67
CA PRO A 33 12.64 3.63 -7.07
C PRO A 33 13.86 3.86 -7.93
N ALA A 34 14.93 3.13 -7.60
CA ALA A 34 15.87 2.72 -8.63
C ALA A 34 15.01 2.11 -9.73
N ALA A 35 15.08 2.72 -10.91
CA ALA A 35 14.39 2.29 -12.11
C ALA A 35 14.25 0.77 -12.10
N VAL A 36 13.00 0.27 -12.20
CA VAL A 36 12.84 -1.09 -12.69
C VAL A 36 13.62 -1.08 -13.99
N GLN A 37 14.75 -1.82 -14.04
CA GLN A 37 15.46 -2.01 -15.29
C GLN A 37 14.46 -2.71 -16.19
N SER A 38 13.76 -1.91 -17.00
CA SER A 38 13.06 -2.41 -18.14
C SER A 38 14.15 -3.07 -18.97
N GLU A 39 14.05 -4.38 -19.14
CA GLU A 39 14.65 -4.95 -20.33
C GLU A 39 14.11 -4.13 -21.50
N SER A 40 15.06 -3.53 -22.22
CA SER A 40 14.83 -2.47 -23.18
C SER A 40 13.77 -2.85 -24.20
N GLY A 41 12.58 -2.29 -24.04
CA GLY A 41 11.53 -2.24 -25.04
C GLY A 41 10.90 -0.85 -24.98
N ARG A 42 11.31 0.03 -25.91
CA ARG A 42 10.79 1.40 -26.03
C ARG A 42 9.27 1.40 -26.03
N PHE A 43 8.64 1.91 -24.98
CA PHE A 43 7.24 2.33 -25.03
C PHE A 43 7.11 3.69 -24.36
N ALA A 44 7.29 4.73 -25.16
CA ALA A 44 6.60 5.99 -24.90
C ALA A 44 5.09 5.71 -25.06
N PRO A 45 4.22 6.21 -24.17
CA PRO A 45 2.78 6.09 -24.39
C PRO A 45 2.43 6.85 -25.67
N ALA A 46 1.87 6.15 -26.65
CA ALA A 46 1.25 6.80 -27.78
C ALA A 46 0.06 7.61 -27.24
N ALA A 47 0.21 8.93 -27.21
CA ALA A 47 -0.90 9.84 -27.02
C ALA A 47 -1.90 9.60 -28.16
N LYS A 48 -2.91 8.76 -27.91
CA LYS A 48 -4.08 8.71 -28.78
C LYS A 48 -4.87 9.98 -28.51
N THR A 49 -4.70 10.96 -29.39
CA THR A 49 -5.68 12.02 -29.60
C THR A 49 -7.00 11.32 -29.91
N LEU A 50 -7.95 11.38 -28.97
CA LEU A 50 -9.33 10.96 -29.23
C LEU A 50 -9.89 11.89 -30.32
N GLY A 51 -9.95 11.36 -31.54
CA GLY A 51 -10.63 12.00 -32.65
C GLY A 51 -12.13 11.99 -32.41
N ASN A 52 -12.72 13.19 -32.47
CA ASN A 52 -14.17 13.37 -32.51
C ASN A 52 -14.74 12.72 -33.79
N SER A 53 -15.60 11.72 -33.63
CA SER A 53 -16.59 11.36 -34.64
C SER A 53 -17.88 10.91 -33.95
N ALA A 54 -18.95 11.61 -34.29
CA ALA A 54 -20.28 11.54 -33.73
C ALA A 54 -21.06 10.26 -34.07
N GLY A 55 -22.00 9.92 -33.18
CA GLY A 55 -23.07 8.91 -33.35
C GLY A 55 -23.45 8.32 -31.99
N SER A 56 -24.36 8.95 -31.23
CA SER A 56 -25.72 8.42 -30.94
C SER A 56 -25.68 7.07 -30.22
N GLU A 57 -26.03 6.89 -28.94
CA GLU A 57 -27.17 7.41 -28.17
C GLU A 57 -26.76 7.69 -26.71
N ALA A 58 -27.31 8.76 -26.13
CA ALA A 58 -27.06 9.16 -24.76
C ALA A 58 -28.03 8.44 -23.80
N ASP A 59 -27.55 7.38 -23.14
CA ASP A 59 -28.12 6.93 -21.87
C ASP A 59 -27.30 7.54 -20.72
N GLY A 60 -28.01 8.18 -19.80
CA GLY A 60 -27.46 9.12 -18.81
C GLY A 60 -26.29 8.56 -18.00
N ALA A 61 -25.10 9.11 -18.24
CA ALA A 61 -23.96 8.97 -17.35
C ALA A 61 -24.29 9.62 -16.00
N GLN A 62 -24.80 8.82 -15.05
CA GLN A 62 -24.80 9.21 -13.65
C GLN A 62 -23.33 9.40 -13.24
N SER A 63 -23.01 10.62 -12.79
CA SER A 63 -21.77 10.95 -12.08
C SER A 63 -21.73 10.17 -10.75
N GLY A 64 -21.50 8.86 -10.82
CA GLY A 64 -21.50 7.95 -9.68
C GLY A 64 -20.20 8.04 -8.88
N SER A 65 -20.31 7.89 -7.56
CA SER A 65 -19.15 7.68 -6.68
C SER A 65 -18.32 6.49 -7.19
N ILE A 66 -17.02 6.71 -7.46
CA ILE A 66 -16.07 5.64 -7.83
C ILE A 66 -15.81 4.66 -6.67
N TRP A 67 -16.30 4.97 -5.47
CA TRP A 67 -16.09 4.21 -4.24
C TRP A 67 -17.30 3.30 -3.96
N PRO A 68 -17.10 1.97 -3.76
CA PRO A 68 -18.19 1.03 -3.52
C PRO A 68 -18.80 1.22 -2.12
N ALA A 69 -20.04 0.74 -1.92
CA ALA A 69 -20.60 0.63 -0.58
C ALA A 69 -19.92 -0.52 0.20
N VAL A 70 -19.94 -0.47 1.53
CA VAL A 70 -19.32 -1.50 2.37
C VAL A 70 -20.02 -2.85 2.26
N GLU A 71 -21.34 -2.87 2.04
CA GLU A 71 -22.09 -4.11 1.79
C GLU A 71 -21.61 -4.80 0.50
N ASP A 72 -21.24 -4.02 -0.51
CA ASP A 72 -20.74 -4.53 -1.79
C ASP A 72 -19.36 -5.18 -1.65
N LEU A 73 -18.63 -4.90 -0.55
CA LEU A 73 -17.35 -5.55 -0.29
C LEU A 73 -17.48 -7.05 -0.07
N SER A 74 -18.64 -7.55 0.36
CA SER A 74 -18.85 -8.97 0.61
C SER A 74 -18.61 -9.87 -0.61
N CYS A 75 -18.79 -9.33 -1.82
CA CYS A 75 -18.56 -10.02 -3.09
C CYS A 75 -17.16 -9.76 -3.68
N ARG A 76 -16.36 -8.88 -3.06
CA ARG A 76 -15.04 -8.51 -3.57
C ARG A 76 -14.02 -9.61 -3.32
N ALA A 77 -13.06 -9.70 -4.25
CA ALA A 77 -11.97 -10.64 -4.15
C ALA A 77 -11.06 -10.28 -2.96
N GLN A 78 -10.55 -11.32 -2.29
CA GLN A 78 -9.64 -11.17 -1.15
C GLN A 78 -8.29 -11.80 -1.45
N ALA A 79 -7.22 -11.21 -0.94
CA ALA A 79 -5.88 -11.79 -0.98
C ALA A 79 -5.51 -12.41 0.38
N VAL A 80 -4.74 -13.49 0.34
CA VAL A 80 -4.03 -14.07 1.49
C VAL A 80 -2.53 -14.19 1.19
N PRO A 81 -1.66 -14.43 2.19
CA PRO A 81 -0.24 -14.63 1.93
C PRO A 81 0.02 -15.72 0.88
N GLY A 82 0.85 -15.39 -0.11
CA GLY A 82 1.15 -16.19 -1.29
C GLY A 82 0.43 -15.75 -2.57
N ASP A 83 -0.63 -14.94 -2.46
CA ASP A 83 -1.37 -14.43 -3.62
C ASP A 83 -0.65 -13.26 -4.31
N GLY A 84 -0.89 -13.10 -5.61
CA GLY A 84 -0.50 -11.92 -6.37
C GLY A 84 -1.43 -10.75 -6.06
N VAL A 85 -0.86 -9.59 -5.74
CA VAL A 85 -1.58 -8.39 -5.32
C VAL A 85 -1.05 -7.18 -6.06
N LEU A 86 -1.95 -6.29 -6.48
CA LEU A 86 -1.58 -4.99 -7.00
C LEU A 86 -1.12 -4.08 -5.86
N VAL A 87 0.11 -3.58 -5.99
CA VAL A 87 0.69 -2.56 -5.11
C VAL A 87 1.05 -1.33 -5.93
N LEU A 88 1.04 -0.16 -5.32
CA LEU A 88 1.50 1.08 -5.93
C LEU A 88 2.98 1.28 -5.62
N LEU A 89 3.75 1.56 -6.68
CA LEU A 89 5.08 2.14 -6.59
C LEU A 89 5.00 3.60 -7.01
N GLY A 90 5.64 4.48 -6.24
CA GLY A 90 5.85 5.86 -6.65
C GLY A 90 7.04 5.95 -7.58
N GLU A 91 7.09 6.93 -8.47
CA GLU A 91 8.26 7.27 -9.28
C GLU A 91 8.40 8.81 -9.30
N PRO A 92 9.63 9.36 -9.30
CA PRO A 92 9.81 10.79 -9.43
C PRO A 92 9.31 11.26 -10.79
N ALA A 93 8.45 12.29 -10.83
CA ALA A 93 7.82 12.80 -12.05
C ALA A 93 8.72 13.81 -12.80
N GLY A 94 10.04 13.58 -12.80
CA GLY A 94 11.03 14.49 -13.39
C GLY A 94 11.54 15.57 -12.42
N PRO A 95 11.96 16.74 -12.91
CA PRO A 95 12.59 17.78 -12.10
C PRO A 95 11.60 18.56 -11.21
N SER A 96 10.30 18.43 -11.45
CA SER A 96 9.30 18.86 -10.47
C SER A 96 9.26 17.82 -9.37
N SER A 97 9.36 18.25 -8.12
CA SER A 97 9.28 17.44 -6.90
C SER A 97 7.95 16.67 -6.70
N SER A 98 7.19 16.40 -7.78
CA SER A 98 5.98 15.59 -7.82
C SER A 98 6.31 14.12 -8.01
N MET A 99 5.42 13.24 -7.54
CA MET A 99 5.56 11.79 -7.60
C MET A 99 4.35 11.21 -8.34
N TRP A 100 4.59 10.41 -9.37
CA TRP A 100 3.54 9.62 -10.04
C TRP A 100 3.47 8.23 -9.43
N PHE A 101 2.31 7.60 -9.48
CA PHE A 101 2.10 6.27 -8.91
C PHE A 101 1.68 5.30 -10.00
N ARG A 102 2.23 4.08 -9.97
CA ARG A 102 1.82 3.01 -10.89
C ARG A 102 1.52 1.71 -10.15
N PRO A 103 0.45 1.01 -10.54
CA PRO A 103 0.16 -0.32 -10.03
C PRO A 103 1.12 -1.35 -10.63
N VAL A 104 1.60 -2.28 -9.80
CA VAL A 104 2.38 -3.46 -10.19
C VAL A 104 1.90 -4.68 -9.43
N GLU A 105 1.94 -5.85 -10.06
CA GLU A 105 1.66 -7.10 -9.36
C GLU A 105 2.89 -7.59 -8.59
N MET A 106 2.72 -7.91 -7.31
CA MET A 106 3.74 -8.56 -6.46
C MET A 106 3.12 -9.70 -5.65
N ILE A 107 3.93 -10.69 -5.26
CA ILE A 107 3.48 -11.79 -4.39
C ILE A 107 3.48 -11.32 -2.92
N TRP A 108 2.39 -11.55 -2.20
CA TRP A 108 2.34 -11.22 -0.77
C TRP A 108 3.09 -12.26 0.08
N GLY A 109 4.35 -11.97 0.42
CA GLY A 109 5.16 -12.76 1.33
C GLY A 109 6.57 -12.99 0.81
N TYR A 110 7.55 -12.58 1.62
CA TYR A 110 8.96 -12.89 1.42
C TYR A 110 9.18 -14.39 1.57
N ALA A 111 10.06 -14.95 0.74
CA ALA A 111 10.48 -16.33 0.88
C ALA A 111 11.23 -16.50 2.21
N ALA A 112 10.85 -17.51 2.98
CA ALA A 112 11.49 -17.83 4.25
C ALA A 112 11.82 -19.33 4.31
N PRO A 113 12.79 -19.80 3.49
CA PRO A 113 13.14 -21.21 3.40
C PRO A 113 13.66 -21.79 4.72
N TRP A 114 14.13 -20.95 5.64
CA TRP A 114 14.55 -21.35 6.99
C TRP A 114 13.40 -21.77 7.91
N LYS A 115 12.14 -21.49 7.55
CA LYS A 115 10.98 -21.95 8.32
C LYS A 115 10.74 -23.44 8.07
N GLN A 116 10.24 -24.11 9.10
CA GLN A 116 9.95 -25.55 9.06
C GLN A 116 9.06 -25.91 7.86
N GLY A 117 9.51 -26.89 7.05
CA GLY A 117 8.84 -27.31 5.82
C GLY A 117 9.33 -26.62 4.54
N GLY A 118 10.33 -25.72 4.59
CA GLY A 118 11.06 -25.20 3.42
C GLY A 118 10.28 -24.24 2.49
N ALA A 119 8.96 -24.16 2.64
CA ALA A 119 8.05 -23.31 1.86
C ALA A 119 7.41 -22.18 2.69
N GLY A 120 8.08 -21.74 3.76
CA GLY A 120 7.54 -20.71 4.64
C GLY A 120 7.54 -19.31 4.00
N LEU A 121 6.58 -18.48 4.41
CA LEU A 121 6.50 -17.07 4.02
C LEU A 121 6.62 -16.14 5.23
N VAL A 122 7.22 -14.97 5.05
CA VAL A 122 7.14 -13.84 5.97
C VAL A 122 6.40 -12.70 5.27
N TYR A 123 5.18 -12.43 5.70
CA TYR A 123 4.23 -11.55 5.00
C TYR A 123 3.87 -10.29 5.80
N ASN A 124 4.35 -10.18 7.05
CA ASN A 124 4.27 -8.96 7.85
C ASN A 124 5.66 -8.59 8.37
N ALA A 125 5.97 -7.29 8.38
CA ALA A 125 7.15 -6.71 9.00
C ALA A 125 6.72 -5.79 10.14
N ARG A 126 7.29 -5.97 11.34
CA ARG A 126 7.04 -5.05 12.46
C ARG A 126 7.81 -3.76 12.21
N ILE A 127 7.15 -2.60 12.35
CA ILE A 127 7.77 -1.30 12.10
C ILE A 127 9.01 -1.08 12.98
N GLU A 128 8.99 -1.55 14.23
CA GLU A 128 10.11 -1.45 15.16
C GLU A 128 11.31 -2.30 14.70
N SER A 129 11.04 -3.45 14.09
CA SER A 129 12.09 -4.30 13.49
C SER A 129 12.57 -3.72 12.16
N ALA A 130 11.68 -3.10 11.39
CA ALA A 130 12.02 -2.45 10.13
C ALA A 130 12.93 -1.25 10.35
N LEU A 131 12.57 -0.37 11.28
CA LEU A 131 13.33 0.82 11.68
C LEU A 131 14.50 0.51 12.64
N GLY A 132 14.77 -0.77 12.90
CA GLY A 132 15.85 -1.21 13.77
C GLY A 132 17.21 -1.07 13.09
N LYS A 133 18.01 -2.15 13.14
CA LYS A 133 19.35 -2.15 12.56
C LYS A 133 19.29 -2.12 11.02
N PRO A 134 20.08 -1.27 10.34
CA PRO A 134 20.17 -1.27 8.88
C PRO A 134 20.53 -2.62 8.27
N GLU A 135 21.31 -3.45 8.97
CA GLU A 135 21.74 -4.78 8.54
C GLU A 135 20.73 -5.89 8.88
N GLY A 136 19.60 -5.53 9.52
CA GLY A 136 18.51 -6.46 9.81
C GLY A 136 17.76 -6.88 8.54
N MET A 137 16.94 -7.93 8.65
CA MET A 137 16.16 -8.52 7.55
C MET A 137 15.40 -7.48 6.70
N TRP A 138 14.94 -6.39 7.33
CA TRP A 138 14.10 -5.38 6.70
C TRP A 138 14.83 -4.09 6.34
N GLY A 139 16.09 -3.92 6.79
CA GLY A 139 16.74 -2.61 6.77
C GLY A 139 16.88 -2.06 5.35
N GLU A 140 17.25 -2.90 4.39
CA GLU A 140 17.31 -2.50 2.99
C GLU A 140 15.93 -2.20 2.41
N SER A 141 14.96 -3.08 2.64
CA SER A 141 13.62 -2.90 2.09
C SER A 141 12.89 -1.70 2.69
N VAL A 142 13.07 -1.39 3.98
CA VAL A 142 12.45 -0.20 4.57
C VAL A 142 13.12 1.08 4.10
N ARG A 143 14.43 1.09 3.82
CA ARG A 143 15.17 2.28 3.38
C ARG A 143 15.00 2.55 1.89
N ARG A 144 14.86 1.49 1.10
CA ARG A 144 14.91 1.59 -0.35
C ARG A 144 13.86 0.75 -1.05
N ARG A 145 12.90 0.08 -0.43
CA ARG A 145 11.93 -0.74 -1.21
C ARG A 145 10.56 -0.69 -0.56
N ARG A 146 10.04 0.52 -0.44
CA ARG A 146 8.70 0.78 0.10
C ARG A 146 7.68 0.75 -1.04
N CYS A 147 6.51 0.19 -0.76
CA CYS A 147 5.36 0.17 -1.65
C CYS A 147 4.10 0.52 -0.84
N ILE A 148 3.01 0.77 -1.54
CA ILE A 148 1.70 1.00 -0.94
C ILE A 148 0.76 -0.10 -1.41
N VAL A 149 0.02 -0.73 -0.50
CA VAL A 149 -0.98 -1.74 -0.83
C VAL A 149 -2.36 -1.08 -0.75
N PRO A 150 -2.97 -0.69 -1.89
CA PRO A 150 -4.32 -0.19 -1.88
C PRO A 150 -5.29 -1.35 -1.60
N THR A 151 -6.29 -1.10 -0.75
CA THR A 151 -7.31 -2.08 -0.37
C THR A 151 -8.61 -1.39 -0.01
N TRP A 152 -9.74 -2.10 -0.11
CA TRP A 152 -11.02 -1.65 0.44
C TRP A 152 -11.17 -1.91 1.94
N GLY A 153 -10.21 -2.60 2.55
CA GLY A 153 -10.19 -2.91 3.97
C GLY A 153 -9.50 -4.22 4.26
N PHE A 154 -9.01 -4.36 5.50
CA PHE A 154 -8.29 -5.54 5.95
C PHE A 154 -8.99 -6.20 7.13
N PHE A 155 -8.66 -7.46 7.39
CA PHE A 155 -9.27 -8.22 8.46
C PHE A 155 -8.29 -8.49 9.60
N GLU A 156 -8.78 -8.30 10.82
CA GLU A 156 -8.12 -8.79 12.03
C GLU A 156 -9.11 -9.58 12.89
N TYR A 157 -8.57 -10.51 13.67
CA TYR A 157 -9.36 -11.35 14.56
C TYR A 157 -9.27 -10.81 15.97
N HIS A 158 -10.40 -10.72 16.65
CA HIS A 158 -10.44 -10.36 18.06
C HIS A 158 -9.67 -11.39 18.89
N ASP A 159 -8.83 -10.93 19.80
CA ASP A 159 -8.03 -11.81 20.66
C ASP A 159 -8.82 -12.76 21.56
N LYS A 160 -9.95 -12.30 22.11
CA LYS A 160 -10.74 -13.03 23.11
C LYS A 160 -12.12 -13.42 22.63
N GLU A 161 -12.78 -12.54 21.87
CA GLU A 161 -14.15 -12.79 21.42
C GLU A 161 -14.19 -13.93 20.40
N ARG A 162 -15.16 -14.83 20.57
CA ARG A 162 -15.36 -15.98 19.69
C ARG A 162 -16.80 -16.07 19.23
N VAL A 163 -16.97 -16.60 18.02
CA VAL A 163 -18.27 -16.90 17.41
C VAL A 163 -18.26 -18.32 16.85
N PRO A 164 -19.42 -19.00 16.77
CA PRO A 164 -19.52 -20.27 16.07
C PRO A 164 -19.17 -20.11 14.58
N SER A 165 -18.31 -20.99 14.06
CA SER A 165 -18.02 -21.05 12.63
C SER A 165 -19.28 -21.48 11.85
N PRO A 166 -19.70 -20.75 10.80
CA PRO A 166 -20.83 -21.19 9.97
C PRO A 166 -20.58 -22.55 9.29
N LYS A 167 -19.32 -22.85 8.96
CA LYS A 167 -18.92 -24.10 8.28
C LYS A 167 -18.86 -25.30 9.22
N THR A 168 -18.38 -25.13 10.44
CA THR A 168 -18.02 -26.25 11.34
C THR A 168 -18.73 -26.24 12.69
N GLY A 169 -19.44 -25.16 13.03
CA GLY A 169 -20.01 -24.90 14.36
C GLY A 169 -18.98 -24.64 15.47
N ARG A 170 -17.69 -24.92 15.23
CA ARG A 170 -16.63 -24.76 16.23
C ARG A 170 -16.39 -23.28 16.58
N PRO A 171 -16.04 -22.96 17.83
CA PRO A 171 -15.74 -21.58 18.22
C PRO A 171 -14.47 -21.08 17.53
N VAL A 172 -14.60 -20.03 16.71
CA VAL A 172 -13.49 -19.34 16.05
C VAL A 172 -13.38 -17.92 16.59
N LYS A 173 -12.19 -17.30 16.54
CA LYS A 173 -12.04 -15.88 16.91
C LYS A 173 -12.96 -15.03 16.02
N ARG A 174 -13.62 -14.00 16.58
CA ARG A 174 -14.48 -13.12 15.78
C ARG A 174 -13.62 -12.29 14.80
N PRO A 175 -13.91 -12.35 13.49
CA PRO A 175 -13.26 -11.47 12.53
C PRO A 175 -13.90 -10.07 12.54
N TYR A 176 -13.06 -9.05 12.42
CA TYR A 176 -13.43 -7.65 12.23
C TYR A 176 -12.87 -7.15 10.90
N LEU A 177 -13.64 -6.31 10.21
CA LEU A 177 -13.22 -5.54 9.05
C LEU A 177 -12.76 -4.16 9.51
N PHE A 178 -11.58 -3.76 9.07
CA PHE A 178 -10.98 -2.46 9.28
C PHE A 178 -10.93 -1.71 7.97
N GLY A 179 -11.23 -0.42 8.01
CA GLY A 179 -11.10 0.48 6.86
C GLY A 179 -10.83 1.91 7.27
N SER A 180 -10.28 2.69 6.34
CA SER A 180 -10.15 4.13 6.48
C SER A 180 -11.51 4.82 6.59
N VAL A 181 -11.51 6.00 7.19
CA VAL A 181 -12.65 6.95 7.19
C VAL A 181 -12.16 8.29 6.64
N PRO A 182 -13.04 9.14 6.05
CA PRO A 182 -12.67 10.49 5.65
C PRO A 182 -12.20 11.29 6.85
N ARG A 183 -11.28 12.24 6.63
CA ARG A 183 -10.88 13.19 7.68
C ARG A 183 -12.04 14.06 8.16
N ASP A 184 -13.04 14.32 7.30
CA ASP A 184 -14.08 15.33 7.54
C ASP A 184 -15.41 14.75 8.07
N CYS A 185 -15.49 13.44 8.33
CA CYS A 185 -16.65 12.88 9.02
C CYS A 185 -16.56 13.16 10.54
N GLY A 186 -17.08 14.32 10.95
CA GLY A 186 -17.37 14.65 12.35
C GLY A 186 -16.27 15.45 13.08
N SER A 187 -16.61 16.68 13.45
CA SER A 187 -16.01 17.59 14.45
C SER A 187 -14.51 17.97 14.40
N ASP A 188 -13.65 17.29 13.65
CA ASP A 188 -12.20 17.46 13.85
C ASP A 188 -11.47 18.41 12.86
N ALA A 189 -12.12 18.85 11.77
CA ALA A 189 -11.50 19.79 10.83
C ALA A 189 -11.13 21.13 11.51
N ALA A 190 -11.90 21.56 12.52
CA ALA A 190 -11.66 22.81 13.25
C ALA A 190 -10.59 22.69 14.36
N ALA A 191 -10.29 21.48 14.85
CA ALA A 191 -9.42 21.29 16.01
C ALA A 191 -7.93 21.16 15.67
N ARG A 192 -7.58 20.90 14.40
CA ARG A 192 -6.20 20.58 13.99
C ARG A 192 -5.41 21.77 13.41
N ASP A 193 -6.08 22.84 13.00
CA ASP A 193 -5.43 24.11 12.64
C ASP A 193 -4.96 24.92 13.88
N ALA A 194 -5.42 24.53 15.07
CA ALA A 194 -4.93 25.07 16.33
C ALA A 194 -3.68 24.32 16.79
N GLY A 195 -2.52 24.75 16.30
CA GLY A 195 -1.23 24.34 16.82
C GLY A 195 -1.11 24.54 18.33
N ALA A 196 -0.22 23.76 18.95
CA ALA A 196 0.42 23.97 20.26
C ALA A 196 -0.29 24.92 21.27
N MET A 197 -0.70 24.34 22.40
CA MET A 197 -1.11 24.96 23.69
C MET A 197 -2.61 24.90 23.99
N ALA A 198 -3.04 23.82 24.63
CA ALA A 198 -3.80 23.88 25.90
C ALA A 198 -4.04 22.44 26.39
N ARG A 199 -3.48 22.10 27.55
CA ARG A 199 -4.00 21.02 28.40
C ARG A 199 -5.25 21.55 29.10
N ASP A 200 -6.20 20.66 29.34
CA ASP A 200 -7.44 20.87 30.09
C ASP A 200 -8.61 21.52 29.34
N ALA A 201 -9.21 20.74 28.43
CA ALA A 201 -10.66 20.64 28.29
C ALA A 201 -10.99 19.42 27.40
N ARG A 202 -11.46 18.32 28.00
CA ARG A 202 -12.13 17.26 27.24
C ARG A 202 -13.59 17.69 27.10
N PRO A 203 -14.10 18.04 25.90
CA PRO A 203 -15.54 18.09 25.72
C PRO A 203 -16.03 16.65 25.71
N GLU A 204 -17.09 16.41 26.48
CA GLU A 204 -17.93 15.23 26.37
C GLU A 204 -18.27 14.98 24.90
N ALA A 205 -18.19 13.71 24.50
CA ALA A 205 -18.45 13.24 23.15
C ALA A 205 -19.86 13.68 22.71
N ALA A 206 -19.95 14.79 21.99
CA ALA A 206 -21.13 15.10 21.20
C ALA A 206 -21.17 14.09 20.06
N ALA A 207 -22.03 13.09 20.23
CA ALA A 207 -22.37 12.13 19.20
C ALA A 207 -22.73 12.89 17.92
N CYS A 208 -21.98 12.64 16.85
CA CYS A 208 -22.45 12.99 15.53
C CYS A 208 -23.63 12.07 15.21
N ASP A 209 -24.84 12.55 15.46
CA ASP A 209 -26.04 12.07 14.76
C ASP A 209 -25.87 12.50 13.28
N GLY A 210 -25.33 11.62 12.45
CA GLY A 210 -25.06 11.97 11.06
C GLY A 210 -24.61 10.77 10.26
N ALA A 211 -25.59 10.09 9.64
CA ALA A 211 -25.46 9.14 8.54
C ALA A 211 -24.03 8.61 8.30
N SER A 212 -23.72 7.49 8.96
CA SER A 212 -22.67 6.55 8.57
C SER A 212 -22.66 6.47 7.05
N SER A 213 -21.72 7.17 6.41
CA SER A 213 -21.46 7.00 5.00
C SER A 213 -21.25 5.52 4.78
N ASN A 214 -22.15 4.93 4.00
CA ASN A 214 -22.06 3.51 3.73
C ASN A 214 -20.95 3.17 2.74
N ALA A 215 -20.17 4.17 2.32
CA ALA A 215 -19.06 4.01 1.40
C ALA A 215 -17.86 3.32 2.07
N ALA A 216 -17.26 2.37 1.36
CA ALA A 216 -15.92 1.92 1.62
C ALA A 216 -14.94 3.01 1.17
N TYR A 217 -13.97 3.34 2.01
CA TYR A 217 -12.92 4.28 1.66
C TYR A 217 -11.64 3.54 1.28
N LEU A 218 -10.94 4.08 0.28
CA LEU A 218 -9.63 3.60 -0.10
C LEU A 218 -8.73 3.58 1.13
N THR A 219 -8.30 2.38 1.49
CA THR A 219 -7.39 2.13 2.62
C THR A 219 -6.03 1.81 2.05
N LEU A 220 -4.99 2.50 2.53
CA LEU A 220 -3.63 2.32 2.06
C LEU A 220 -2.82 1.66 3.16
N LEU A 221 -2.26 0.47 2.89
CA LEU A 221 -1.34 -0.18 3.82
C LEU A 221 0.10 0.08 3.39
N ALA A 222 0.95 0.46 4.33
CA ALA A 222 2.38 0.55 4.08
C ALA A 222 2.97 -0.85 3.85
N GLY A 223 3.72 -1.01 2.77
CA GLY A 223 4.42 -2.23 2.43
C GLY A 223 5.91 -2.01 2.20
N ILE A 224 6.68 -3.08 2.32
CA ILE A 224 8.07 -3.17 1.88
C ILE A 224 8.25 -4.39 0.98
N TYR A 225 9.15 -4.34 0.01
CA TYR A 225 9.30 -5.39 -1.01
C TYR A 225 10.75 -5.76 -1.32
N GLU A 226 10.94 -6.93 -1.89
CA GLU A 226 12.19 -7.47 -2.42
C GLU A 226 11.84 -8.55 -3.45
N ASP A 227 12.54 -8.57 -4.58
CA ASP A 227 12.42 -9.61 -5.62
C ASP A 227 10.96 -9.97 -5.96
N GLY A 228 10.15 -8.97 -6.32
CA GLY A 228 8.74 -9.15 -6.70
C GLY A 228 7.81 -9.65 -5.57
N ARG A 229 8.28 -9.65 -4.32
CA ARG A 229 7.53 -10.06 -3.13
C ARG A 229 7.43 -8.91 -2.14
N PHE A 230 6.30 -8.76 -1.48
CA PHE A 230 6.12 -7.73 -0.47
C PHE A 230 5.65 -8.28 0.88
N ALA A 231 5.83 -7.49 1.93
CA ALA A 231 5.31 -7.70 3.26
C ALA A 231 4.59 -6.43 3.70
N VAL A 232 3.46 -6.59 4.38
CA VAL A 232 2.73 -5.47 4.98
C VAL A 232 3.46 -5.05 6.26
N VAL A 233 3.68 -3.76 6.42
CA VAL A 233 4.26 -3.20 7.65
C VAL A 233 3.16 -3.14 8.71
N THR A 234 3.48 -3.55 9.92
CA THR A 234 2.57 -3.58 11.07
C THR A 234 3.11 -2.74 12.21
N CYS A 235 2.23 -2.08 12.96
CA CYS A 235 2.56 -1.21 14.08
C CYS A 235 1.70 -1.54 15.31
N GLU A 236 1.92 -0.80 16.39
CA GLU A 236 0.98 -0.76 17.52
C GLU A 236 -0.43 -0.32 17.05
N PRO A 237 -1.49 -0.81 17.70
CA PRO A 237 -2.85 -0.48 17.31
C PRO A 237 -3.17 0.98 17.60
N THR A 238 -4.03 1.56 16.77
CA THR A 238 -4.71 2.82 17.12
C THR A 238 -5.57 2.60 18.37
N PRO A 239 -5.95 3.66 19.12
CA PRO A 239 -6.83 3.53 20.28
C PRO A 239 -8.11 2.72 20.00
N ASP A 240 -8.71 2.93 18.83
CA ASP A 240 -9.92 2.22 18.40
C ASP A 240 -9.66 0.73 18.11
N ALA A 241 -8.48 0.42 17.56
CA ALA A 241 -8.09 -0.94 17.19
C ALA A 241 -7.60 -1.81 18.37
N ALA A 242 -7.14 -1.17 19.45
CA ALA A 242 -6.49 -1.84 20.57
C ALA A 242 -7.42 -2.83 21.30
N ALA A 243 -8.74 -2.63 21.23
CA ALA A 243 -9.72 -3.56 21.78
C ALA A 243 -9.80 -4.89 21.01
N VAL A 244 -9.42 -4.89 19.72
CA VAL A 244 -9.55 -6.05 18.84
C VAL A 244 -8.25 -6.86 18.79
N HIS A 245 -7.12 -6.22 18.50
CA HIS A 245 -5.83 -6.89 18.32
C HIS A 245 -4.65 -6.02 18.77
N ASP A 246 -3.62 -6.65 19.33
CA ASP A 246 -2.36 -6.01 19.77
C ASP A 246 -1.45 -5.46 18.66
N ARG A 247 -1.79 -5.70 17.38
CA ARG A 247 -1.00 -5.32 16.19
C ARG A 247 -1.91 -5.19 14.99
N VAL A 248 -1.73 -4.10 14.25
CA VAL A 248 -2.47 -3.81 13.02
C VAL A 248 -1.50 -3.43 11.89
N PRO A 249 -1.91 -3.55 10.62
CA PRO A 249 -1.24 -2.88 9.52
C PRO A 249 -1.01 -1.39 9.79
N LEU A 250 0.13 -0.88 9.34
CA LEU A 250 0.39 0.55 9.32
C LEU A 250 -0.45 1.16 8.20
N VAL A 251 -1.58 1.75 8.57
CA VAL A 251 -2.50 2.43 7.66
C VAL A 251 -1.99 3.85 7.40
N LEU A 252 -1.85 4.17 6.12
CA LEU A 252 -1.49 5.48 5.60
C LEU A 252 -2.76 6.24 5.22
N GLU A 253 -2.78 7.53 5.52
CA GLU A 253 -3.72 8.45 4.90
C GLU A 253 -3.27 8.79 3.47
N PRO A 254 -4.18 9.12 2.54
CA PRO A 254 -3.82 9.33 1.15
C PRO A 254 -2.69 10.34 0.91
N HIS A 255 -2.69 11.46 1.66
CA HIS A 255 -1.65 12.48 1.58
C HIS A 255 -0.31 12.04 2.20
N GLU A 256 -0.26 10.97 3.00
CA GLU A 256 0.99 10.44 3.57
C GLU A 256 1.71 9.48 2.61
N ALA A 257 1.10 9.11 1.47
CA ALA A 257 1.67 8.19 0.50
C ALA A 257 3.10 8.59 0.05
N GLY A 258 3.27 9.85 -0.36
CA GLY A 258 4.57 10.40 -0.73
C GLY A 258 5.56 10.44 0.45
N VAL A 259 5.10 10.72 1.66
CA VAL A 259 5.95 10.69 2.87
C VAL A 259 6.46 9.28 3.16
N TRP A 260 5.59 8.28 3.02
CA TRP A 260 5.97 6.87 3.14
C TRP A 260 6.99 6.47 2.07
N LEU A 261 6.87 6.94 0.83
CA LEU A 261 7.80 6.59 -0.24
C LEU A 261 9.08 7.45 -0.24
N GLY A 262 9.07 8.64 0.37
CA GLY A 262 10.23 9.51 0.54
C GLY A 262 11.08 9.19 1.77
N GLU A 263 12.02 10.08 2.12
CA GLU A 263 12.95 9.90 3.26
C GLU A 263 12.30 10.02 4.65
N GLY A 264 11.16 10.72 4.74
CA GLY A 264 10.46 11.00 5.98
C GLY A 264 9.66 9.83 6.57
N TYR A 265 9.71 8.64 5.97
CA TYR A 265 8.84 7.50 6.30
C TYR A 265 8.80 7.10 7.79
N ALA A 266 9.89 7.32 8.54
CA ALA A 266 9.97 6.96 9.95
C ALA A 266 8.96 7.72 10.85
N VAL A 267 8.56 8.95 10.46
CA VAL A 267 7.58 9.74 11.24
C VAL A 267 6.20 9.09 11.27
N LEU A 268 5.92 8.21 10.31
CA LEU A 268 4.65 7.49 10.17
C LEU A 268 4.58 6.23 11.05
N ALA A 269 5.62 5.92 11.84
CA ALA A 269 5.62 4.73 12.70
C ALA A 269 4.53 4.78 13.79
N ASN A 270 4.21 5.97 14.30
CA ASN A 270 3.16 6.18 15.28
C ASN A 270 1.83 6.49 14.56
N ARG A 271 0.83 5.63 14.76
CA ARG A 271 -0.51 5.78 14.16
C ARG A 271 -1.60 6.15 15.16
N ALA A 272 -1.28 6.60 16.37
CA ALA A 272 -2.26 6.92 17.41
C ALA A 272 -3.30 7.97 16.99
N GLY A 273 -2.96 8.86 16.03
CA GLY A 273 -3.86 9.87 15.47
C GLY A 273 -4.79 9.37 14.36
N VAL A 274 -4.59 8.17 13.82
CA VAL A 274 -5.39 7.62 12.73
C VAL A 274 -6.69 7.04 13.27
N ARG A 275 -7.81 7.42 12.65
CA ARG A 275 -9.12 6.83 12.89
C ARG A 275 -9.38 5.72 11.89
N LEU A 276 -9.95 4.62 12.37
CA LEU A 276 -10.34 3.48 11.54
C LEU A 276 -11.80 3.13 11.82
N ARG A 277 -12.55 2.84 10.77
CA ARG A 277 -13.83 2.13 10.90
C ARG A 277 -13.52 0.68 11.25
N ILE A 278 -14.16 0.17 12.29
CA ILE A 278 -13.97 -1.19 12.79
C ILE A 278 -15.35 -1.81 13.01
N GLU A 279 -15.63 -2.90 12.30
CA GLU A 279 -16.93 -3.58 12.41
C GLU A 279 -16.80 -5.10 12.35
N PRO A 280 -17.72 -5.85 12.98
CA PRO A 280 -17.75 -7.29 12.82
C PRO A 280 -17.92 -7.67 11.34
N ALA A 281 -17.04 -8.55 10.84
CA ALA A 281 -17.07 -8.94 9.43
C ALA A 281 -18.30 -9.80 9.11
N ARG A 282 -19.08 -9.42 8.09
CA ARG A 282 -20.37 -10.06 7.76
C ARG A 282 -20.28 -11.42 7.07
N SER A 283 -19.11 -11.86 6.59
CA SER A 283 -18.85 -13.26 6.22
C SER A 283 -17.34 -13.49 6.03
N PRO A 284 -16.70 -14.43 6.73
CA PRO A 284 -15.26 -14.65 6.61
C PRO A 284 -14.85 -15.53 5.42
N ASP A 285 -15.72 -15.87 4.48
CA ASP A 285 -15.41 -16.84 3.41
C ASP A 285 -15.80 -16.32 2.01
N ALA A 286 -15.32 -15.13 1.61
CA ALA A 286 -15.48 -14.66 0.24
C ALA A 286 -14.49 -15.33 -0.74
N ALA A 287 -14.76 -15.21 -2.04
CA ALA A 287 -13.89 -15.75 -3.09
C ALA A 287 -12.45 -15.21 -2.98
N ARG A 288 -11.48 -16.12 -3.08
CA ARG A 288 -10.06 -15.75 -3.17
C ARG A 288 -9.79 -15.12 -4.52
N THR A 289 -8.95 -14.10 -4.55
CA THR A 289 -8.31 -13.68 -5.80
C THR A 289 -7.64 -14.89 -6.44
N LYS A 290 -8.05 -15.21 -7.67
CA LYS A 290 -7.12 -15.83 -8.61
C LYS A 290 -6.26 -14.69 -9.11
N ALA A 291 -4.94 -14.88 -9.19
CA ALA A 291 -4.05 -13.91 -9.84
C ALA A 291 -4.75 -13.45 -11.13
N GLY A 292 -5.04 -12.15 -11.24
CA GLY A 292 -5.71 -11.64 -12.43
C GLY A 292 -4.90 -12.06 -13.64
N GLU A 293 -5.56 -12.46 -14.73
CA GLU A 293 -4.91 -12.40 -16.03
C GLU A 293 -4.49 -10.95 -16.21
N SER A 294 -3.21 -10.69 -15.98
CA SER A 294 -2.59 -9.44 -16.37
C SER A 294 -2.96 -9.24 -17.84
N PRO A 295 -3.52 -8.09 -18.26
CA PRO A 295 -3.74 -7.85 -19.68
C PRO A 295 -2.43 -8.15 -20.42
N ASP A 296 -2.52 -8.83 -21.57
CA ASP A 296 -1.34 -9.25 -22.32
C ASP A 296 -0.32 -8.10 -22.45
N GLY A 297 0.88 -8.28 -21.88
CA GLY A 297 2.00 -7.35 -22.02
C GLY A 297 2.43 -6.57 -20.76
N PHE A 298 1.87 -6.80 -19.57
CA PHE A 298 2.30 -6.08 -18.36
C PHE A 298 3.33 -6.85 -17.51
N VAL A 299 4.30 -6.08 -16.99
CA VAL A 299 5.50 -6.57 -16.30
C VAL A 299 5.15 -7.00 -14.87
N ARG A 300 5.19 -8.31 -14.61
CA ARG A 300 5.51 -8.80 -13.25
C ARG A 300 6.89 -8.28 -12.90
N VAL A 301 7.06 -7.59 -11.77
CA VAL A 301 8.39 -7.26 -11.29
C VAL A 301 9.14 -8.58 -11.12
N GLY A 302 10.13 -8.82 -11.99
CA GLY A 302 10.77 -10.12 -12.12
C GLY A 302 11.36 -10.59 -10.79
N LEU A 303 11.31 -11.91 -10.56
CA LEU A 303 12.11 -12.62 -9.57
C LEU A 303 13.58 -12.64 -10.04
N GLY A 304 14.18 -11.48 -10.28
CA GLY A 304 15.57 -11.36 -10.69
C GLY A 304 16.48 -11.33 -9.46
N PRO A 305 17.70 -11.92 -9.52
CA PRO A 305 18.62 -11.85 -8.40
C PRO A 305 18.97 -10.38 -8.13
N SER A 306 18.81 -9.95 -6.88
CA SER A 306 19.32 -8.65 -6.44
C SER A 306 20.79 -8.54 -6.85
N LEU A 307 21.14 -7.52 -7.64
CA LEU A 307 22.53 -7.20 -7.92
C LEU A 307 23.16 -6.82 -6.58
N SER A 308 23.96 -7.72 -6.02
CA SER A 308 24.78 -7.46 -4.84
C SER A 308 25.58 -6.17 -5.05
N LEU A 309 25.66 -5.32 -4.03
CA LEU A 309 26.39 -4.04 -4.03
C LEU A 309 27.84 -4.15 -4.55
N ASP A 310 28.42 -5.35 -4.51
CA ASP A 310 29.79 -5.64 -4.97
C ASP A 310 29.94 -5.57 -6.50
N ALA A 311 28.89 -5.85 -7.27
CA ALA A 311 28.95 -5.79 -8.74
C ALA A 311 29.05 -4.34 -9.27
N ALA A 312 28.46 -3.38 -8.54
CA ALA A 312 28.51 -1.96 -8.91
C ALA A 312 29.89 -1.33 -8.67
N ARG A 313 30.71 -1.90 -7.77
CA ARG A 313 32.09 -1.46 -7.54
C ARG A 313 33.07 -1.95 -8.60
N ALA A 314 32.82 -3.13 -9.19
CA ALA A 314 33.66 -3.67 -10.26
C ALA A 314 33.52 -2.88 -11.57
N ALA A 315 32.34 -2.33 -11.86
CA ALA A 315 32.09 -1.56 -13.08
C ALA A 315 32.62 -0.11 -13.04
N GLY A 316 33.10 0.38 -11.88
CA GLY A 316 33.60 1.75 -11.70
C GLY A 316 35.13 1.90 -11.76
N ALA A 317 35.88 0.83 -12.02
CA ALA A 317 37.35 0.85 -11.96
C ALA A 317 38.05 0.97 -13.33
N ASP A 318 37.34 0.85 -14.45
CA ASP A 318 37.93 0.82 -15.81
C ASP A 318 37.75 2.13 -16.60
N SER A 319 38.01 3.28 -15.96
CA SER A 319 38.08 4.56 -16.70
C SER A 319 39.14 5.52 -16.16
N GLN A 320 40.37 5.03 -15.99
CA GLN A 320 41.56 5.88 -16.10
C GLN A 320 42.66 5.17 -16.87
N GLY A 321 42.85 5.55 -18.13
CA GLY A 321 44.00 5.10 -18.90
C GLY A 321 43.87 5.30 -20.40
N GLU A 322 43.81 6.54 -20.88
CA GLU A 322 44.34 6.83 -22.22
C GLU A 322 45.25 8.05 -22.15
N GLY A 323 46.55 7.75 -22.12
CA GLY A 323 47.63 8.71 -22.29
C GLY A 323 47.69 9.15 -23.74
N GLY A 324 47.53 10.45 -23.96
CA GLY A 324 48.00 11.09 -25.18
C GLY A 324 49.52 11.25 -25.09
N GLN A 325 50.22 10.75 -26.11
CA GLN A 325 51.12 11.53 -26.99
C GLN A 325 52.24 10.63 -27.56
N LEU A 326 52.06 10.25 -28.83
CA LEU A 326 53.14 9.88 -29.73
C LEU A 326 52.99 10.72 -31.00
N SER A 327 53.95 11.61 -31.25
CA SER A 327 54.35 11.96 -32.61
C SER A 327 55.84 12.27 -32.62
N LEU A 328 56.56 11.42 -33.35
CA LEU A 328 57.94 11.56 -33.78
C LEU A 328 58.08 12.73 -34.77
N PHE A 329 59.29 13.30 -34.76
CA PHE A 329 59.89 14.35 -35.60
C PHE A 329 59.62 15.80 -35.20
#